data_AF-A0A5F0LML0-F1
#
_entry.id   AF-A0A5F0LML0-F1
#
_cell.length_a   1.000
_cell.length_b   1.000
_cell.length_c   1.000
_cell.angle_alpha   90.00
_cell.angle_beta   90.00
_cell.angle_gamma   90.00
#
_symmetry.space_group_name_H-M   'P 1'
#
loop_
_entity.id
_entity.type
_entity.pdbx_description
1 polymer ?
#
loop_
_entity_poly.entity_id
_entity_poly.type
_entity_poly.pdbx_seq_one_letter_code
_entity_poly.pdbx_strand_id
1 'polypeptide(L)'
;MADRQSRSSAANVDQAVNKAVRKAARSELLEPVSAPERSYQRLAEQIADLILQGEFKVGERLPSERSLAERFEISRTSVREAIIALEVQGLVEVRGGSGIYVCDAATKPVGFIPDGGAGPFELLRARWVIESEVAALAAQNRSDADIDKIYAQLAAMGRNFNDKLANEADDRLFHIRIAEASGNSVMAQVVTALWDQLRGVLWKKLEEHFHTPQLR
;
A
#
# COMPACT_ATOMS: atom_id res chain seq x y z
N MET A 1 13.59 1.40 -43.74
CA MET A 1 14.82 1.03 -43.02
C MET A 1 14.98 1.90 -41.75
N ALA A 2 14.05 1.80 -40.81
CA ALA A 2 14.10 2.61 -39.58
C ALA A 2 13.40 1.85 -38.44
N ASP A 3 14.02 0.76 -37.94
CA ASP A 3 13.48 0.07 -36.75
C ASP A 3 14.53 -0.75 -35.96
N ARG A 4 15.80 -0.30 -35.95
CA ARG A 4 16.88 -0.96 -35.17
C ARG A 4 17.53 -0.12 -34.09
N GLN A 5 17.25 1.18 -34.03
CA GLN A 5 17.90 2.09 -33.06
C GLN A 5 17.11 2.31 -31.76
N SER A 6 15.84 1.90 -31.66
CA SER A 6 15.01 2.10 -30.45
C SER A 6 15.19 1.02 -29.37
N ARG A 7 15.67 -0.20 -29.73
CA ARG A 7 15.84 -1.32 -28.78
C ARG A 7 17.19 -1.32 -28.04
N SER A 8 18.15 -0.50 -28.47
CA SER A 8 19.51 -0.44 -27.90
C SER A 8 19.60 0.44 -26.64
N SER A 9 18.59 1.26 -26.35
CA SER A 9 18.65 2.24 -25.24
C SER A 9 18.21 1.67 -23.89
N ALA A 10 17.30 0.69 -23.87
CA ALA A 10 16.80 0.07 -22.63
C ALA A 10 17.86 -0.85 -21.97
N ALA A 11 18.59 -1.62 -22.79
CA ALA A 11 19.63 -2.54 -22.30
C ALA A 11 20.83 -1.81 -21.65
N ASN A 12 21.08 -0.55 -22.00
CA ASN A 12 22.19 0.24 -21.46
C ASN A 12 21.90 0.80 -20.06
N VAL A 13 20.62 1.07 -19.74
CA VAL A 13 20.21 1.53 -18.40
C VAL A 13 20.27 0.37 -17.40
N ASP A 14 19.78 -0.81 -17.81
CA ASP A 14 19.86 -2.05 -17.01
C ASP A 14 21.33 -2.46 -16.69
N GLN A 15 22.26 -2.17 -17.60
CA GLN A 15 23.67 -2.50 -17.44
C GLN A 15 24.42 -1.51 -16.53
N ALA A 16 24.02 -0.24 -16.51
CA ALA A 16 24.57 0.78 -15.63
C ALA A 16 24.17 0.54 -14.16
N VAL A 17 22.89 0.20 -13.92
CA VAL A 17 22.34 -0.19 -12.61
C VAL A 17 23.01 -1.47 -12.09
N ASN A 18 23.32 -2.42 -12.98
CA ASN A 18 24.08 -3.64 -12.62
C ASN A 18 25.50 -3.33 -12.14
N LYS A 19 26.14 -2.26 -12.63
CA LYS A 19 27.52 -1.89 -12.27
C LYS A 19 27.57 -1.11 -10.95
N ALA A 20 26.60 -0.23 -10.71
CA ALA A 20 26.42 0.52 -9.48
C ALA A 20 26.16 -0.42 -8.27
N VAL A 21 25.16 -1.29 -8.38
CA VAL A 21 24.76 -2.16 -7.25
C VAL A 21 25.77 -3.26 -6.95
N ARG A 22 26.54 -3.73 -7.95
CA ARG A 22 27.66 -4.66 -7.72
C ARG A 22 28.82 -4.02 -6.96
N LYS A 23 28.97 -2.70 -7.00
CA LYS A 23 30.01 -1.97 -6.26
C LYS A 23 29.61 -1.77 -4.79
N ALA A 24 28.31 -1.63 -4.51
CA ALA A 24 27.78 -1.53 -3.15
C ALA A 24 27.73 -2.89 -2.41
N ALA A 25 27.58 -4.00 -3.13
CA ALA A 25 27.39 -5.34 -2.54
C ALA A 25 28.68 -6.07 -2.10
N ARG A 26 29.86 -5.42 -2.12
CA ARG A 26 31.12 -6.10 -1.80
C ARG A 26 31.71 -5.62 -0.48
N SER A 27 31.46 -6.45 0.54
CA SER A 27 32.11 -6.53 1.86
C SER A 27 31.46 -5.71 2.99
N GLU A 28 30.88 -6.44 3.95
CA GLU A 28 30.49 -6.03 5.32
C GLU A 28 29.22 -5.18 5.45
N LEU A 29 28.05 -5.81 5.73
CA LEU A 29 26.96 -5.27 6.59
C LEU A 29 25.62 -6.06 6.60
N LEU A 30 25.51 -7.26 6.03
CA LEU A 30 24.23 -7.99 6.04
C LEU A 30 24.04 -8.80 7.33
N GLU A 31 23.44 -8.18 8.35
CA GLU A 31 22.80 -8.92 9.45
C GLU A 31 21.47 -9.56 8.99
N PRO A 32 21.10 -10.73 9.52
CA PRO A 32 19.92 -11.47 9.08
C PRO A 32 18.62 -10.72 9.41
N VAL A 33 17.72 -10.65 8.43
CA VAL A 33 16.44 -9.95 8.50
C VAL A 33 15.47 -10.69 9.43
N SER A 34 15.39 -10.26 10.69
CA SER A 34 14.36 -10.70 11.64
C SER A 34 13.09 -9.84 11.53
N ALA A 35 11.95 -10.51 11.34
CA ALA A 35 10.54 -10.07 11.29
C ALA A 35 9.94 -9.65 9.91
N PRO A 36 8.89 -10.34 9.41
CA PRO A 36 8.19 -10.04 8.15
C PRO A 36 7.41 -8.71 8.16
N GLU A 37 7.06 -8.21 9.35
CA GLU A 37 6.29 -6.97 9.57
C GLU A 37 7.01 -5.70 9.06
N ARG A 38 8.32 -5.75 8.79
CA ARG A 38 9.11 -4.60 8.32
C ARG A 38 9.62 -4.73 6.89
N SER A 39 9.14 -5.72 6.13
CA SER A 39 9.69 -6.03 4.80
C SER A 39 9.53 -4.88 3.80
N TYR A 40 8.35 -4.26 3.72
CA TYR A 40 8.14 -3.11 2.84
C TYR A 40 8.85 -1.84 3.36
N GLN A 41 8.90 -1.66 4.69
CA GLN A 41 9.56 -0.51 5.33
C GLN A 41 11.06 -0.54 5.04
N ARG A 42 11.71 -1.68 5.25
CA ARG A 42 13.13 -1.87 4.93
C ARG A 42 13.40 -1.69 3.44
N LEU A 43 12.52 -2.18 2.56
CA LEU A 43 12.69 -1.95 1.13
C LEU A 43 12.58 -0.45 0.79
N ALA A 44 11.61 0.26 1.37
CA ALA A 44 11.44 1.69 1.17
C ALA A 44 12.68 2.46 1.66
N GLU A 45 13.20 2.15 2.85
CA GLU A 45 14.44 2.71 3.40
C GLU A 45 15.63 2.48 2.46
N GLN A 46 15.84 1.23 2.01
CA GLN A 46 16.93 0.90 1.10
C GLN A 46 16.84 1.65 -0.24
N ILE A 47 15.65 1.76 -0.83
CA ILE A 47 15.47 2.51 -2.08
C ILE A 47 15.66 4.01 -1.85
N ALA A 48 15.16 4.54 -0.73
CA ALA A 48 15.36 5.95 -0.35
C ALA A 48 16.86 6.27 -0.22
N ASP A 49 17.63 5.42 0.46
CA ASP A 49 19.08 5.57 0.60
C ASP A 49 19.79 5.57 -0.76
N LEU A 50 19.40 4.67 -1.68
CA LEU A 50 19.96 4.63 -3.03
C LEU A 50 19.64 5.90 -3.84
N ILE A 51 18.43 6.45 -3.69
CA ILE A 51 18.05 7.73 -4.31
C ILE A 51 18.89 8.87 -3.72
N LEU A 52 19.03 8.94 -2.40
CA LEU A 52 19.80 9.97 -1.70
C LEU A 52 21.30 9.92 -2.02
N GLN A 53 21.84 8.72 -2.22
CA GLN A 53 23.22 8.50 -2.66
C GLN A 53 23.43 8.84 -4.15
N GLY A 54 22.36 9.13 -4.90
CA GLY A 54 22.41 9.49 -6.32
C GLY A 54 22.60 8.30 -7.26
N GLU A 55 22.39 7.08 -6.78
CA GLU A 55 22.41 5.87 -7.63
C GLU A 55 21.20 5.82 -8.58
N PHE A 56 20.10 6.47 -8.19
CA PHE A 56 18.99 6.80 -9.09
C PHE A 56 18.85 8.31 -9.21
N LYS A 57 18.90 8.84 -10.43
CA LYS A 57 18.84 10.29 -10.66
C LYS A 57 17.40 10.78 -10.69
N VAL A 58 17.20 12.06 -10.37
CA VAL A 58 15.89 12.72 -10.55
C VAL A 58 15.42 12.57 -12.00
N GLY A 59 14.16 12.13 -12.17
CA GLY A 59 13.55 11.84 -13.47
C GLY A 59 13.90 10.47 -14.05
N GLU A 60 14.79 9.71 -13.40
CA GLU A 60 15.10 8.34 -13.80
C GLU A 60 13.97 7.38 -13.42
N ARG A 61 13.77 6.35 -14.25
CA ARG A 61 12.77 5.32 -14.03
C ARG A 61 13.34 4.21 -13.14
N LEU A 62 12.69 3.92 -12.03
CA LEU A 62 13.02 2.78 -11.18
C LEU A 62 12.69 1.44 -11.89
N PRO A 63 13.37 0.34 -11.49
CA PRO A 63 13.02 -0.99 -11.96
C PRO A 63 11.54 -1.31 -11.71
N SER A 64 10.96 -2.18 -12.55
CA SER A 64 9.56 -2.58 -12.40
C SER A 64 9.28 -3.25 -11.05
N GLU A 65 8.04 -3.19 -10.55
CA GLU A 65 7.64 -3.88 -9.32
C GLU A 65 8.04 -5.36 -9.32
N ARG A 66 7.93 -6.02 -10.48
CA ARG A 66 8.33 -7.41 -10.67
C ARG A 66 9.83 -7.60 -10.48
N SER A 67 10.63 -6.76 -11.12
CA SER A 67 12.09 -6.82 -11.03
C SER A 67 12.57 -6.52 -9.60
N LEU A 68 11.93 -5.59 -8.90
CA LEU A 68 12.21 -5.30 -7.50
C LEU A 68 11.84 -6.50 -6.61
N ALA A 69 10.68 -7.13 -6.83
CA ALA A 69 10.27 -8.30 -6.06
C ALA A 69 11.24 -9.47 -6.22
N GLU A 70 11.67 -9.76 -7.46
CA GLU A 70 12.65 -10.81 -7.76
C GLU A 70 14.03 -10.48 -7.16
N ARG A 71 14.46 -9.22 -7.20
CA ARG A 71 15.78 -8.79 -6.72
C ARG A 71 15.92 -8.78 -5.21
N PHE A 72 14.90 -8.31 -4.51
CA PHE A 72 14.90 -8.17 -3.06
C PHE A 72 14.27 -9.40 -2.36
N GLU A 73 13.88 -10.42 -3.13
CA GLU A 73 13.29 -11.67 -2.64
C GLU A 73 12.08 -11.46 -1.73
N ILE A 74 11.25 -10.46 -2.06
CA ILE A 74 10.03 -10.14 -1.32
C ILE A 74 8.79 -10.23 -2.21
N SER A 75 7.62 -10.27 -1.58
CA SER A 75 6.36 -10.31 -2.30
C SER A 75 6.13 -9.02 -3.11
N ARG A 76 5.48 -9.14 -4.28
CA ARG A 76 5.06 -7.99 -5.08
C ARG A 76 4.16 -7.02 -4.29
N THR A 77 3.39 -7.55 -3.34
CA THR A 77 2.56 -6.77 -2.43
C THR A 77 3.42 -5.86 -1.55
N SER A 78 4.47 -6.41 -0.93
CA SER A 78 5.43 -5.65 -0.13
C SER A 78 6.19 -4.61 -0.97
N VAL A 79 6.52 -4.94 -2.23
CA VAL A 79 7.10 -3.94 -3.15
C VAL A 79 6.14 -2.79 -3.39
N ARG A 80 4.86 -3.08 -3.66
CA ARG A 80 3.86 -2.04 -3.89
C ARG A 80 3.68 -1.15 -2.64
N GLU A 81 3.65 -1.72 -1.45
CA GLU A 81 3.62 -0.96 -0.19
C GLU A 81 4.84 -0.05 -0.04
N ALA A 82 6.04 -0.54 -0.39
CA ALA A 82 7.27 0.24 -0.35
C ALA A 82 7.23 1.42 -1.33
N ILE A 83 6.78 1.19 -2.57
CA ILE A 83 6.64 2.24 -3.59
C ILE A 83 5.63 3.31 -3.15
N ILE A 84 4.50 2.90 -2.57
CA ILE A 84 3.51 3.84 -2.04
C ILE A 84 4.10 4.66 -0.88
N ALA A 85 4.87 4.03 0.00
CA ALA A 85 5.55 4.74 1.09
C ALA A 85 6.55 5.79 0.56
N LEU A 86 7.34 5.44 -0.46
CA LEU A 86 8.26 6.37 -1.14
C LEU A 86 7.51 7.51 -1.85
N GLU A 87 6.34 7.24 -2.42
CA GLU A 87 5.51 8.27 -3.06
C GLU A 87 4.92 9.24 -2.03
N VAL A 88 4.47 8.73 -0.88
CA VAL A 88 4.03 9.56 0.26
C VAL A 88 5.16 10.49 0.73
N GLN A 89 6.40 10.01 0.74
CA GLN A 89 7.59 10.80 1.06
C GLN A 89 7.97 11.79 -0.05
N GLY A 90 7.37 11.68 -1.24
CA GLY A 90 7.69 12.52 -2.39
C GLY A 90 9.01 12.15 -3.08
N LEU A 91 9.58 10.98 -2.79
CA LEU A 91 10.83 10.50 -3.41
C LEU A 91 10.60 9.90 -4.80
N VAL A 92 9.40 9.38 -5.04
CA VAL A 92 9.01 8.81 -6.32
C VAL A 92 7.61 9.26 -6.73
N GLU A 93 7.32 9.14 -8.03
CA GLU A 93 6.00 9.32 -8.61
C GLU A 93 5.69 8.11 -9.49
N VAL A 94 4.51 7.53 -9.29
CA VAL A 94 4.03 6.47 -10.17
C VAL A 94 3.20 7.08 -11.28
N ARG A 95 3.61 6.81 -12.51
CA ARG A 95 2.90 7.22 -13.72
C ARG A 95 2.27 6.00 -14.35
N GLY A 96 0.94 5.94 -14.31
CA GLY A 96 0.14 4.85 -14.85
C GLY A 96 0.54 4.44 -16.26
N GLY A 97 0.71 3.14 -16.48
CA GLY A 97 1.18 2.58 -17.75
C GLY A 97 2.62 2.93 -18.16
N SER A 98 3.29 3.85 -17.46
CA SER A 98 4.60 4.39 -17.83
C SER A 98 5.72 3.90 -16.91
N GLY A 99 5.50 3.81 -15.61
CA GLY A 99 6.49 3.32 -14.64
C GLY A 99 6.60 4.20 -13.40
N ILE A 100 7.62 3.94 -12.59
CA ILE A 100 7.91 4.65 -11.34
C ILE A 100 9.12 5.55 -11.59
N TYR A 101 9.02 6.84 -11.28
CA TYR A 101 10.05 7.83 -11.58
C TYR A 101 10.53 8.52 -10.31
N VAL A 102 11.84 8.77 -10.19
CA VAL A 102 12.42 9.48 -9.04
C VAL A 102 12.08 10.96 -9.12
N CYS A 103 11.62 11.52 -8.01
CA CYS A 103 11.29 12.93 -7.87
C CYS A 103 12.46 13.73 -7.26
N ASP A 104 12.43 15.04 -7.44
CA ASP A 104 13.33 15.94 -6.75
C ASP A 104 12.87 16.12 -5.30
N ALA A 105 13.56 15.47 -4.36
CA ALA A 105 13.30 15.53 -2.93
C ALA A 105 13.41 16.97 -2.36
N ALA A 106 14.06 17.92 -3.06
CA ALA A 106 14.15 19.31 -2.63
C ALA A 106 12.80 20.06 -2.73
N THR A 107 11.81 19.52 -3.46
CA THR A 107 10.55 20.21 -3.77
C THR A 107 9.34 19.73 -2.96
N LYS A 108 9.45 18.62 -2.22
CA LYS A 108 8.38 18.10 -1.36
C LYS A 108 8.94 17.83 0.03
N PRO A 109 8.30 18.34 1.10
CA PRO A 109 8.75 18.02 2.46
C PRO A 109 8.73 16.51 2.64
N VAL A 110 9.85 15.96 3.12
CA VAL A 110 10.01 14.55 3.48
C VAL A 110 8.99 14.25 4.57
N GLY A 111 7.81 13.77 4.16
CA GLY A 111 6.77 13.33 5.07
C GLY A 111 7.30 12.12 5.82
N PHE A 112 7.54 12.30 7.12
CA PHE A 112 7.90 11.24 8.06
C PHE A 112 7.01 10.01 7.81
N ILE A 113 7.62 8.84 7.62
CA ILE A 113 6.90 7.56 7.67
C ILE A 113 6.27 7.53 9.06
N PRO A 114 4.93 7.54 9.22
CA PRO A 114 4.35 7.37 10.53
C PRO A 114 4.86 6.04 11.09
N ASP A 115 5.62 6.15 12.17
CA ASP A 115 6.21 5.01 12.85
C ASP A 115 5.11 4.02 13.27
N GLY A 116 5.32 2.74 12.98
CA GLY A 116 4.71 1.63 13.74
C GLY A 116 3.36 1.03 13.30
N GLY A 117 2.81 1.35 12.12
CA GLY A 117 1.56 0.73 11.63
C GLY A 117 1.77 -0.49 10.73
N ALA A 118 0.84 -1.46 10.77
CA ALA A 118 0.77 -2.55 9.79
C ALA A 118 0.52 -2.00 8.37
N GLY A 119 1.11 -2.63 7.36
CA GLY A 119 0.92 -2.24 5.96
C GLY A 119 -0.56 -2.38 5.52
N PRO A 120 -1.04 -1.59 4.54
CA PRO A 120 -2.42 -1.69 4.04
C PRO A 120 -2.87 -3.11 3.69
N PHE A 121 -2.01 -3.93 3.08
CA PHE A 121 -2.38 -5.29 2.71
C PHE A 121 -2.33 -6.25 3.89
N GLU A 122 -1.46 -6.01 4.86
CA GLU A 122 -1.46 -6.76 6.11
C GLU A 122 -2.73 -6.50 6.92
N LEU A 123 -3.15 -5.24 7.01
CA LEU A 123 -4.42 -4.85 7.61
C LEU A 123 -5.61 -5.53 6.91
N LEU A 124 -5.65 -5.54 5.58
CA LEU A 124 -6.70 -6.23 4.82
C LEU A 124 -6.73 -7.74 5.08
N ARG A 125 -5.57 -8.39 5.24
CA ARG A 125 -5.52 -9.82 5.60
C ARG A 125 -6.08 -10.07 7.00
N ALA A 126 -5.73 -9.22 7.97
CA ALA A 126 -6.27 -9.32 9.32
C ALA A 126 -7.80 -9.16 9.32
N ARG A 127 -8.30 -8.15 8.60
CA ARG A 127 -9.73 -7.92 8.39
C ARG A 127 -10.42 -9.11 7.75
N TRP A 128 -9.83 -9.72 6.72
CA TRP A 128 -10.41 -10.89 6.06
C TRP A 128 -10.65 -12.03 7.05
N VAL A 129 -9.64 -12.39 7.85
CA VAL A 129 -9.77 -13.49 8.82
C VAL A 129 -10.78 -13.15 9.91
N ILE A 130 -10.67 -11.96 10.50
CA ILE A 130 -11.47 -11.56 11.66
C ILE A 130 -12.92 -11.29 11.26
N GLU A 131 -13.16 -10.47 10.24
CA GLU A 131 -14.50 -10.04 9.86
C GLU A 131 -15.35 -11.20 9.30
N SER A 132 -14.73 -12.22 8.72
CA SER A 132 -15.44 -13.42 8.25
C SER A 132 -16.11 -14.17 9.41
N GLU A 133 -15.36 -14.42 10.49
CA GLU A 133 -15.88 -15.08 11.68
C GLU A 133 -16.88 -14.20 12.43
N VAL A 134 -16.60 -12.89 12.51
CA VAL A 134 -17.51 -11.93 13.12
C VAL A 134 -18.85 -11.89 12.38
N ALA A 135 -18.85 -11.92 11.05
CA ALA A 135 -20.07 -11.99 10.26
C ALA A 135 -20.82 -13.31 10.47
N ALA A 136 -20.11 -14.43 10.59
CA ALA A 136 -20.71 -15.74 10.90
C ALA A 136 -21.36 -15.77 12.29
N LEU A 137 -20.74 -15.15 13.29
CA LEU A 137 -21.33 -14.98 14.63
C LEU A 137 -22.54 -14.04 14.58
N ALA A 138 -22.47 -12.95 13.83
CA ALA A 138 -23.59 -12.02 13.65
C ALA A 138 -24.80 -12.70 13.02
N ALA A 139 -24.60 -13.56 12.03
CA ALA A 139 -25.68 -14.32 11.42
C ALA A 139 -26.42 -15.23 12.43
N GLN A 140 -25.72 -15.75 13.44
CA GLN A 140 -26.28 -16.63 14.46
C GLN A 140 -26.94 -15.87 15.62
N ASN A 141 -26.36 -14.72 16.01
CA ASN A 141 -26.72 -14.03 17.27
C ASN A 141 -27.56 -12.76 17.10
N ARG A 142 -27.67 -12.21 15.88
CA ARG A 142 -28.35 -10.94 15.62
C ARG A 142 -29.80 -10.92 16.13
N SER A 143 -30.23 -9.76 16.60
CA SER A 143 -31.65 -9.43 16.78
C SER A 143 -32.24 -8.78 15.52
N ASP A 144 -33.57 -8.71 15.43
CA ASP A 144 -34.26 -7.97 14.36
C ASP A 144 -33.85 -6.48 14.36
N ALA A 145 -33.65 -5.88 15.54
CA ALA A 145 -33.17 -4.52 15.67
C ALA A 145 -31.75 -4.32 15.11
N ASP A 146 -30.91 -5.36 15.10
CA ASP A 146 -29.58 -5.28 14.49
C ASP A 146 -29.66 -5.37 12.97
N ILE A 147 -30.60 -6.16 12.45
CA ILE A 147 -30.91 -6.21 11.02
C ILE A 147 -31.33 -4.82 10.52
N ASP A 148 -32.21 -4.14 11.26
CA ASP A 148 -32.66 -2.78 10.93
C ASP A 148 -31.49 -1.79 10.87
N LYS A 149 -30.57 -1.84 11.84
CA LYS A 149 -29.36 -0.99 11.83
C LYS A 149 -28.47 -1.28 10.62
N ILE A 150 -28.28 -2.54 10.26
CA ILE A 150 -27.45 -2.93 9.10
C ILE A 150 -28.08 -2.41 7.80
N TYR A 151 -29.40 -2.58 7.62
CA TYR A 151 -30.10 -2.08 6.43
C TYR A 151 -30.15 -0.54 6.37
N ALA A 152 -30.28 0.13 7.52
CA ALA A 152 -30.23 1.60 7.56
C ALA A 152 -28.90 2.14 7.03
N GLN A 153 -27.80 1.45 7.35
CA GLN A 153 -26.45 1.81 6.90
C GLN A 153 -26.26 1.52 5.41
N LEU A 154 -26.73 0.37 4.92
CA LEU A 154 -26.71 0.06 3.49
C LEU A 154 -27.51 1.09 2.67
N ALA A 155 -28.66 1.53 3.19
CA ALA A 155 -29.46 2.58 2.56
C ALA A 155 -28.75 3.95 2.61
N ALA A 156 -28.00 4.25 3.68
CA ALA A 156 -27.18 5.46 3.77
C ALA A 156 -26.07 5.48 2.73
N MET A 157 -25.33 4.37 2.58
CA MET A 157 -24.32 4.20 1.52
C MET A 157 -24.91 4.47 0.14
N GLY A 158 -26.11 3.93 -0.15
CA GLY A 158 -26.82 4.16 -1.41
C GLY A 158 -27.18 5.63 -1.65
N ARG A 159 -27.62 6.36 -0.61
CA ARG A 159 -27.91 7.80 -0.71
C ARG A 159 -26.65 8.63 -0.92
N ASN A 160 -25.56 8.24 -0.26
CA ASN A 160 -24.29 8.95 -0.28
C ASN A 160 -23.34 8.46 -1.38
N PHE A 161 -23.82 7.64 -2.33
CA PHE A 161 -22.98 7.01 -3.37
C PHE A 161 -22.08 8.00 -4.14
N ASN A 162 -22.54 9.23 -4.39
CA ASN A 162 -21.78 10.25 -5.11
C ASN A 162 -20.88 11.12 -4.21
N ASP A 163 -20.98 10.99 -2.89
CA ASP A 163 -20.12 11.66 -1.92
C ASP A 163 -19.16 10.62 -1.33
N LYS A 164 -17.93 10.56 -1.86
CA LYS A 164 -16.93 9.57 -1.47
C LYS A 164 -16.70 9.55 0.05
N LEU A 165 -16.54 10.71 0.67
CA LEU A 165 -16.23 10.80 2.10
C LEU A 165 -17.41 10.34 2.96
N ALA A 166 -18.63 10.72 2.60
CA ALA A 166 -19.83 10.27 3.30
C ALA A 166 -20.07 8.77 3.10
N ASN A 167 -19.86 8.28 1.88
CA ASN A 167 -20.01 6.86 1.55
C ASN A 167 -19.02 5.98 2.32
N GLU A 168 -17.74 6.38 2.43
CA GLU A 168 -16.73 5.68 3.24
C GLU A 168 -17.08 5.66 4.73
N ALA A 169 -17.63 6.76 5.25
CA ALA A 169 -18.09 6.81 6.64
C ALA A 169 -19.25 5.85 6.89
N ASP A 170 -20.19 5.76 5.95
CA ASP A 170 -21.30 4.81 6.02
C ASP A 170 -20.85 3.36 5.86
N ASP A 171 -19.90 3.08 4.97
CA ASP A 171 -19.28 1.76 4.77
C ASP A 171 -18.59 1.27 6.06
N ARG A 172 -17.81 2.13 6.70
CA ARG A 172 -17.22 1.84 8.01
C ARG A 172 -18.30 1.49 9.04
N LEU A 173 -19.38 2.26 9.10
CA LEU A 173 -20.46 2.01 10.05
C LEU A 173 -21.19 0.69 9.75
N PHE A 174 -21.38 0.34 8.48
CA PHE A 174 -21.98 -0.94 8.08
C PHE A 174 -21.21 -2.13 8.66
N HIS A 175 -19.88 -2.15 8.53
CA HIS A 175 -19.04 -3.20 9.08
C HIS A 175 -19.06 -3.24 10.62
N ILE A 176 -19.11 -2.08 11.28
CA ILE A 176 -19.26 -2.00 12.74
C ILE A 176 -20.62 -2.54 13.19
N ARG A 177 -21.72 -2.27 12.48
CA ARG A 177 -23.04 -2.82 12.82
C ARG A 177 -23.08 -4.33 12.72
N ILE A 178 -22.43 -4.92 11.71
CA ILE A 178 -22.26 -6.38 11.63
C ILE A 178 -21.49 -6.88 12.85
N ALA A 179 -20.41 -6.21 13.24
CA ALA A 179 -19.60 -6.63 14.37
C ALA A 179 -20.32 -6.53 15.72
N GLU A 180 -21.13 -5.49 15.93
CA GLU A 180 -22.02 -5.36 17.09
C GLU A 180 -23.05 -6.48 17.14
N ALA A 181 -23.62 -6.86 15.99
CA ALA A 181 -24.59 -7.92 15.86
C ALA A 181 -24.03 -9.33 16.16
N SER A 182 -22.70 -9.49 16.23
CA SER A 182 -22.05 -10.75 16.61
C SER A 182 -22.36 -11.20 18.05
N GLY A 183 -22.87 -10.29 18.89
CA GLY A 183 -23.07 -10.54 20.32
C GLY A 183 -21.77 -10.56 21.12
N ASN A 184 -20.63 -10.24 20.49
CA ASN A 184 -19.32 -10.19 21.12
C ASN A 184 -18.75 -8.77 21.08
N SER A 185 -18.85 -8.07 22.21
CA SER A 185 -18.41 -6.67 22.33
C SER A 185 -16.89 -6.48 22.17
N VAL A 186 -16.09 -7.51 22.45
CA VAL A 186 -14.63 -7.48 22.22
C VAL A 186 -14.34 -7.54 20.73
N MET A 187 -15.02 -8.42 19.99
CA MET A 187 -14.87 -8.48 18.54
C MET A 187 -15.34 -7.21 17.85
N ALA A 188 -16.42 -6.58 18.32
CA ALA A 188 -16.86 -5.27 17.84
C ALA A 188 -15.79 -4.19 18.02
N GLN A 189 -15.10 -4.18 19.16
CA GLN A 189 -13.97 -3.26 19.41
C GLN A 189 -12.78 -3.54 18.49
N VAL A 190 -12.43 -4.81 18.28
CA VAL A 190 -11.35 -5.20 17.36
C VAL A 190 -11.66 -4.74 15.93
N VAL A 191 -12.86 -5.00 15.41
CA VAL A 191 -13.25 -4.56 14.06
C VAL A 191 -13.24 -3.03 13.96
N THR A 192 -13.73 -2.33 14.98
CA THR A 192 -13.69 -0.85 15.03
C THR A 192 -12.24 -0.33 14.93
N ALA A 193 -11.32 -0.92 15.69
CA ALA A 193 -9.91 -0.53 15.66
C ALA A 193 -9.24 -0.79 14.30
N LEU A 194 -9.54 -1.94 13.67
CA LEU A 194 -9.03 -2.25 12.32
C LEU A 194 -9.52 -1.24 11.27
N TRP A 195 -10.79 -0.81 11.37
CA TRP A 195 -11.35 0.20 10.48
C TRP A 195 -10.77 1.60 10.69
N ASP A 196 -10.38 1.94 11.92
CA ASP A 196 -9.75 3.23 12.21
C ASP A 196 -8.32 3.33 11.64
N GLN A 197 -7.64 2.19 11.47
CA GLN A 197 -6.33 2.16 10.80
C GLN A 197 -6.39 2.46 9.29
N LEU A 198 -7.55 2.23 8.63
CA LEU A 198 -7.73 2.53 7.20
C LEU A 198 -7.73 4.04 6.90
N ARG A 199 -7.77 4.91 7.92
CA ARG A 199 -7.70 6.37 7.71
C ARG A 199 -6.28 6.91 7.49
N GLY A 200 -5.28 6.04 7.50
CA GLY A 200 -3.87 6.38 7.32
C GLY A 200 -3.52 6.91 5.92
N VAL A 201 -2.43 7.69 5.83
CA VAL A 201 -1.95 8.31 4.59
C VAL A 201 -1.61 7.25 3.51
N LEU A 202 -1.02 6.12 3.93
CA LEU A 202 -0.70 5.01 3.04
C LEU A 202 -1.96 4.40 2.39
N TRP A 203 -3.06 4.29 3.13
CA TRP A 203 -4.32 3.78 2.61
C TRP A 203 -4.93 4.74 1.57
N LYS A 204 -4.97 6.04 1.88
CA LYS A 204 -5.44 7.06 0.92
C LYS A 204 -4.67 7.02 -0.39
N LYS A 205 -3.33 6.90 -0.31
CA LYS A 205 -2.50 6.74 -1.50
C LYS A 205 -2.78 5.44 -2.24
N LEU A 206 -2.90 4.31 -1.54
CA LEU A 206 -3.26 3.03 -2.14
C LEU A 206 -4.59 3.12 -2.93
N GLU A 207 -5.60 3.79 -2.38
CA GLU A 207 -6.88 4.00 -3.07
C GLU A 207 -6.72 4.80 -4.36
N GLU A 208 -5.89 5.85 -4.38
CA GLU A 208 -5.60 6.62 -5.60
C GLU A 208 -5.08 5.71 -6.71
N HIS A 209 -4.22 4.74 -6.39
CA HIS A 209 -3.71 3.76 -7.36
C HIS A 209 -4.77 2.81 -7.92
N PHE A 210 -5.77 2.42 -7.12
CA PHE A 210 -6.78 1.44 -7.54
C PHE A 210 -8.00 2.06 -8.22
N HIS A 211 -8.36 3.29 -7.83
CA HIS A 211 -9.57 3.98 -8.28
C HIS A 211 -9.34 4.95 -9.44
N THR A 212 -8.10 5.31 -9.76
CA THR A 212 -7.78 6.17 -10.91
C THR A 212 -7.61 5.33 -12.17
N PRO A 213 -8.52 5.38 -13.17
CA PRO A 213 -8.42 4.57 -14.39
C PRO A 213 -7.14 4.79 -15.17
N GLN A 214 -6.53 5.98 -15.04
CA GLN A 214 -5.27 6.35 -15.67
C GLN A 214 -4.06 5.62 -15.07
N LEU A 215 -4.20 4.98 -13.90
CA LEU A 215 -3.15 4.23 -13.21
C LEU A 215 -3.27 2.70 -13.35
N ARG A 216 -4.25 2.19 -14.10
CA ARG A 216 -4.41 0.76 -14.42
C ARG A 216 -3.58 0.32 -15.62
#